data_AF-A0A3B9TUN1-F1
#
_entry.id   AF-A0A3B9TUN1-F1
#
_cell.length_a   1.000
_cell.length_b   1.000
_cell.length_c   1.000
_cell.angle_alpha   90.00
_cell.angle_beta   90.00
_cell.angle_gamma   90.00
#
_symmetry.space_group_name_H-M   'P 1'
#
loop_
_entity.id
_entity.type
_entity.pdbx_description
1 polymer ?
#
loop_
_entity_poly.entity_id
_entity_poly.type
_entity_poly.pdbx_seq_one_letter_code
_entity_poly.pdbx_strand_id
1 'polypeptide(L)'
;MARLAVIAGKGALPATLADNARSLGEDVVIIRIAGQADADFSAFEAFDVRLGAVGRARDLIRDAGCDRVVMIGKISRPPLSQLKPDAAAVKLLARAVGRGDDALLRVISDFLAEAGIETVSPEQFLPGAMMPAGIATGMLDDAMGEDVNRGSAVLDALGGHDVGQGVVLQDGRVIAIEGAEGTDGMLRRIAPLIDPASTPAIFVKRRKS
;
A
#
# COMPACT_ATOMS: atom_id res chain seq x y z
N MET A 1 7.15 -27.46 -4.85
CA MET A 1 6.68 -26.55 -3.78
C MET A 1 6.72 -25.16 -4.36
N ALA A 2 5.64 -24.42 -4.27
CA ALA A 2 5.63 -23.04 -4.74
C ALA A 2 6.38 -22.19 -3.69
N ARG A 3 7.23 -21.26 -4.14
CA ARG A 3 8.07 -20.46 -3.25
C ARG A 3 7.73 -18.99 -3.41
N LEU A 4 7.42 -18.34 -2.30
CA LEU A 4 6.87 -17.00 -2.25
C LEU A 4 7.94 -15.99 -1.82
N ALA A 5 8.20 -15.00 -2.66
CA ALA A 5 8.97 -13.84 -2.26
C ALA A 5 8.07 -12.77 -1.63
N VAL A 6 8.47 -12.22 -0.48
CA VAL A 6 7.83 -11.06 0.14
C VAL A 6 8.76 -9.86 0.03
N ILE A 7 8.44 -8.92 -0.85
CA ILE A 7 9.11 -7.62 -0.89
C ILE A 7 8.57 -6.78 0.25
N ALA A 8 9.39 -6.59 1.28
CA ALA A 8 9.00 -5.97 2.54
C ALA A 8 9.38 -4.48 2.61
N GLY A 9 8.37 -3.64 2.78
CA GLY A 9 8.50 -2.24 3.19
C GLY A 9 8.34 -2.07 4.71
N LYS A 10 7.99 -0.85 5.14
CA LYS A 10 7.80 -0.48 6.54
C LYS A 10 6.49 -1.01 7.12
N GLY A 11 6.48 -1.37 8.40
CA GLY A 11 5.31 -1.69 9.22
C GLY A 11 5.26 -3.16 9.63
N ALA A 12 4.22 -3.52 10.40
CA ALA A 12 4.04 -4.89 10.90
C ALA A 12 3.51 -5.86 9.84
N LEU A 13 2.77 -5.36 8.84
CA LEU A 13 2.08 -6.19 7.85
C LEU A 13 2.99 -7.17 7.09
N PRO A 14 4.22 -6.81 6.65
CA PRO A 14 5.07 -7.75 5.95
C PRO A 14 5.45 -8.97 6.79
N ALA A 15 5.75 -8.81 8.08
CA ALA A 15 6.05 -9.92 8.98
C ALA A 15 4.80 -10.76 9.26
N THR A 16 3.66 -10.12 9.55
CA THR A 16 2.37 -10.82 9.71
C THR A 16 2.00 -11.64 8.48
N LEU A 17 2.19 -11.08 7.28
CA LEU A 17 1.94 -11.78 6.03
C LEU A 17 2.87 -12.97 5.84
N ALA A 18 4.17 -12.81 6.11
CA ALA A 18 5.16 -13.88 5.99
C ALA A 18 4.85 -15.05 6.95
N ASP A 19 4.46 -14.75 8.19
CA ASP A 19 4.06 -15.77 9.16
C ASP A 19 2.79 -16.52 8.73
N ASN A 20 1.77 -15.80 8.26
CA ASN A 20 0.55 -16.40 7.76
C ASN A 20 0.82 -17.27 6.51
N ALA A 21 1.58 -16.78 5.54
CA ALA A 21 1.97 -17.54 4.36
C ALA A 21 2.69 -18.85 4.75
N ARG A 22 3.65 -18.77 5.68
CA ARG A 22 4.33 -19.96 6.22
C ARG A 22 3.36 -20.94 6.88
N SER A 23 2.39 -20.45 7.65
CA SER A 23 1.35 -21.30 8.26
C SER A 23 0.43 -21.99 7.25
N LEU A 24 0.30 -21.42 6.05
CA LEU A 24 -0.43 -21.97 4.91
C LEU A 24 0.43 -22.93 4.06
N GLY A 25 1.67 -23.18 4.48
CA GLY A 25 2.58 -24.12 3.82
C GLY A 25 3.44 -23.52 2.72
N GLU A 26 3.49 -22.19 2.59
CA GLU A 26 4.40 -21.51 1.68
C GLU A 26 5.85 -21.54 2.20
N ASP A 27 6.81 -21.77 1.30
CA ASP A 27 8.22 -21.50 1.56
C ASP A 27 8.49 -20.03 1.23
N VAL A 28 8.80 -19.23 2.25
CA VAL A 28 8.83 -17.76 2.18
C VAL A 28 10.26 -17.23 2.20
N VAL A 29 10.58 -16.39 1.22
CA VAL A 29 11.84 -15.62 1.15
C VAL A 29 11.53 -14.13 1.29
N ILE A 30 12.26 -13.43 2.15
CA ILE A 30 12.06 -12.00 2.39
C ILE A 30 13.06 -11.18 1.57
N ILE A 31 12.54 -10.21 0.81
CA ILE A 31 13.33 -9.18 0.14
C ILE A 31 13.11 -7.87 0.91
N ARG A 32 14.02 -7.56 1.83
CA ARG A 32 13.97 -6.36 2.69
C ARG A 32 14.41 -5.14 1.89
N ILE A 33 13.54 -4.14 1.82
CA ILE A 33 13.93 -2.85 1.23
C ILE A 33 14.76 -2.07 2.28
N ALA A 34 16.05 -1.93 2.01
CA ALA A 34 17.01 -1.28 2.89
C ALA A 34 16.56 0.16 3.24
N GLY A 35 16.55 0.46 4.54
CA GLY A 35 16.09 1.74 5.08
C GLY A 35 14.56 1.95 5.07
N GLN A 36 13.79 0.93 4.69
CA GLN A 36 12.31 0.95 4.73
C GLN A 36 11.76 -0.17 5.61
N ALA A 37 12.23 -1.41 5.41
CA ALA A 37 11.84 -2.56 6.23
C ALA A 37 12.33 -2.40 7.67
N ASP A 38 11.41 -2.48 8.64
CA ASP A 38 11.66 -2.28 10.07
C ASP A 38 11.14 -3.41 10.97
N ALA A 39 10.49 -4.42 10.40
CA ALA A 39 10.07 -5.62 11.13
C ALA A 39 11.23 -6.64 11.26
N ASP A 40 11.08 -7.58 12.20
CA ASP A 40 12.00 -8.71 12.37
C ASP A 40 11.67 -9.84 11.40
N PHE A 41 12.67 -10.30 10.65
CA PHE A 41 12.59 -11.41 9.71
C PHE A 41 13.64 -12.49 9.99
N SER A 42 14.23 -12.51 11.19
CA SER A 42 15.28 -13.45 11.59
C SER A 42 14.92 -14.93 11.41
N ALA A 43 13.62 -15.24 11.39
CA ALA A 43 13.08 -16.59 11.18
C ALA A 43 12.97 -17.00 9.69
N PHE A 44 13.34 -16.14 8.74
CA PHE A 44 13.19 -16.37 7.31
C PHE A 44 14.53 -16.23 6.58
N GLU A 45 14.66 -16.88 5.43
CA GLU A 45 15.70 -16.54 4.47
C GLU A 45 15.43 -15.11 3.97
N ALA A 46 16.38 -14.20 4.17
CA ALA A 46 16.15 -12.78 3.92
C ALA A 46 17.35 -12.12 3.21
N PHE A 47 17.06 -11.36 2.15
CA PHE A 47 18.02 -10.57 1.39
C PHE A 47 17.71 -9.08 1.52
N ASP A 48 18.75 -8.26 1.54
CA ASP A 48 18.60 -6.81 1.49
C ASP A 48 18.71 -6.30 0.05
N VAL A 49 17.80 -5.40 -0.33
CA VAL A 49 17.84 -4.68 -1.59
C VAL A 49 17.61 -3.20 -1.35
N ARG A 50 18.29 -2.34 -2.09
CA ARG A 50 18.04 -0.90 -2.04
C ARG A 50 16.75 -0.59 -2.79
N LEU A 51 16.02 0.45 -2.37
CA LEU A 51 14.73 0.85 -2.97
C LEU A 51 14.77 1.05 -4.50
N GLY A 52 15.89 1.50 -5.07
CA GLY A 52 16.05 1.67 -6.52
C GLY A 52 16.63 0.46 -7.27
N ALA A 53 16.84 -0.69 -6.63
CA ALA A 53 17.52 -1.84 -7.23
C ALA A 53 16.52 -2.95 -7.63
N VAL A 54 15.53 -2.60 -8.47
CA VAL A 54 14.44 -3.50 -8.87
C VAL A 54 14.94 -4.69 -9.70
N GLY A 55 15.96 -4.49 -10.55
CA GLY A 55 16.59 -5.58 -11.29
C GLY A 55 17.30 -6.56 -10.35
N ARG A 56 18.01 -6.05 -9.33
CA ARG A 56 18.63 -6.90 -8.31
C ARG A 56 17.59 -7.67 -7.49
N ALA A 57 16.47 -7.04 -7.14
CA ALA A 57 15.38 -7.72 -6.43
C ALA A 57 14.84 -8.90 -7.25
N ARG A 58 14.53 -8.68 -8.54
CA ARG A 58 14.11 -9.74 -9.46
C ARG A 58 15.12 -10.88 -9.54
N ASP A 59 16.40 -10.56 -9.67
CA ASP A 59 17.44 -11.59 -9.78
C ASP A 59 17.53 -12.41 -8.49
N LEU A 60 17.48 -11.78 -7.31
CA LEU A 60 17.42 -12.48 -6.02
C LEU A 60 16.21 -13.40 -5.90
N ILE A 61 15.03 -12.94 -6.31
CA ILE A 61 13.77 -13.71 -6.28
C ILE A 61 13.90 -14.96 -7.16
N ARG A 62 14.41 -14.78 -8.39
CA ARG A 62 14.62 -15.90 -9.32
C ARG A 62 15.69 -16.87 -8.83
N ASP A 63 16.81 -16.37 -8.32
CA ASP A 63 17.92 -17.19 -7.84
C ASP A 63 17.51 -17.98 -6.59
N ALA A 64 16.59 -17.45 -5.78
CA ALA A 64 15.96 -18.15 -4.67
C ALA A 64 14.89 -19.17 -5.11
N GLY A 65 14.56 -19.25 -6.41
CA GLY A 65 13.56 -20.18 -6.96
C GLY A 65 12.11 -19.78 -6.71
N CYS A 66 11.85 -18.49 -6.43
CA CYS A 66 10.50 -17.98 -6.24
C CYS A 66 9.82 -17.70 -7.58
N ASP A 67 8.59 -18.18 -7.73
CA ASP A 67 7.72 -17.98 -8.90
C ASP A 67 6.59 -16.99 -8.63
N ARG A 68 6.38 -16.62 -7.35
CA ARG A 68 5.38 -15.66 -6.91
C ARG A 68 6.00 -14.60 -6.01
N VAL A 69 5.42 -13.42 -6.04
CA VAL A 69 5.84 -12.29 -5.21
C VAL A 69 4.65 -11.53 -4.63
N VAL A 70 4.76 -11.15 -3.36
CA VAL A 70 3.88 -10.17 -2.71
C VAL A 70 4.70 -8.93 -2.38
N MET A 71 4.20 -7.76 -2.77
CA MET A 71 4.73 -6.47 -2.34
C MET A 71 3.86 -5.93 -1.21
N ILE A 72 4.43 -5.72 -0.02
CA ILE A 72 3.67 -5.26 1.14
C ILE A 72 4.51 -4.37 2.06
N GLY A 73 3.83 -3.42 2.69
CA GLY A 73 4.43 -2.45 3.60
C GLY A 73 4.52 -1.05 3.00
N LYS A 74 4.67 -0.05 3.86
CA LYS A 74 4.75 1.36 3.44
C LYS A 74 6.14 1.65 2.87
N ILE A 75 6.18 2.37 1.75
CA ILE A 75 7.40 2.93 1.19
C ILE A 75 7.36 4.44 1.33
N SER A 76 8.37 5.00 2.00
CA SER A 76 8.56 6.44 2.05
C SER A 76 9.37 6.85 0.83
N ARG A 77 8.79 7.67 -0.05
CA ARG A 77 9.46 8.15 -1.27
C ARG A 77 10.65 9.04 -0.91
N PRO A 78 11.90 8.60 -1.10
CA PRO A 78 13.03 9.50 -0.93
C PRO A 78 13.12 10.45 -2.12
N PRO A 79 13.85 11.56 -2.00
CA PRO A 79 14.24 12.37 -3.15
C PRO A 79 14.89 11.49 -4.23
N LEU A 80 14.57 11.74 -5.50
CA LEU A 80 15.10 10.95 -6.63
C LEU A 80 16.64 10.89 -6.64
N SER A 81 17.29 11.94 -6.17
CA SER A 81 18.76 12.02 -6.03
C SER A 81 19.34 10.94 -5.10
N GLN A 82 18.54 10.38 -4.18
CA GLN A 82 18.96 9.36 -3.23
C GLN A 82 18.64 7.93 -3.68
N LEU A 83 17.79 7.77 -4.72
CA LEU A 83 17.24 6.48 -5.11
C LEU A 83 18.29 5.52 -5.71
N LYS A 84 19.42 6.05 -6.22
CA LYS A 84 20.52 5.30 -6.90
C LYS A 84 19.98 4.12 -7.73
N PRO A 85 19.13 4.38 -8.74
CA PRO A 85 18.40 3.35 -9.46
C PRO A 85 19.35 2.48 -10.30
N ASP A 86 19.06 1.18 -10.38
CA ASP A 86 19.71 0.30 -11.36
C ASP A 86 19.13 0.51 -12.77
N ALA A 87 19.77 -0.11 -13.78
CA ALA A 87 19.36 0.07 -15.18
C ALA A 87 17.90 -0.33 -15.45
N ALA A 88 17.41 -1.36 -14.74
CA ALA A 88 16.01 -1.76 -14.82
C ALA A 88 15.10 -0.68 -14.22
N ALA A 89 15.39 -0.22 -13.01
CA ALA A 89 14.63 0.84 -12.35
C ALA A 89 14.59 2.14 -13.17
N VAL A 90 15.69 2.54 -13.82
CA VAL A 90 15.70 3.70 -14.73
C VAL A 90 14.69 3.51 -15.87
N LYS A 91 14.68 2.34 -16.51
CA LYS A 91 13.74 2.02 -17.59
C LYS A 91 12.28 2.02 -17.11
N LEU A 92 12.02 1.48 -15.92
CA LEU A 92 10.68 1.44 -15.33
C LEU A 92 10.19 2.82 -14.92
N LEU A 93 11.04 3.62 -14.28
CA LEU A 93 10.74 5.01 -13.93
C LEU A 93 10.41 5.83 -15.17
N ALA A 94 11.16 5.66 -16.27
CA ALA A 94 10.88 6.31 -17.54
C ALA A 94 9.47 5.99 -18.09
N ARG A 95 8.98 4.75 -17.88
CA ARG A 95 7.61 4.33 -18.26
C ARG A 95 6.52 4.88 -17.33
N ALA A 96 6.88 5.28 -16.12
CA ALA A 96 5.96 5.78 -15.09
C ALA A 96 6.07 7.31 -14.86
N VAL A 97 6.89 8.04 -15.64
CA VAL A 97 7.06 9.50 -15.49
C VAL A 97 5.72 10.20 -15.60
N GLY A 98 5.42 11.08 -14.63
CA GLY A 98 4.18 11.83 -14.58
C GLY A 98 2.95 10.99 -14.24
N ARG A 99 3.12 9.72 -13.86
CA ARG A 99 2.05 8.83 -13.40
C ARG A 99 2.18 8.55 -11.90
N GLY A 100 1.05 8.21 -11.30
CA GLY A 100 0.91 7.93 -9.88
C GLY A 100 1.62 6.68 -9.37
N ASP A 101 1.54 6.45 -8.06
CA ASP A 101 2.06 5.26 -7.37
C ASP A 101 1.56 3.96 -7.99
N ASP A 102 0.27 3.90 -8.34
CA ASP A 102 -0.36 2.70 -8.89
C ASP A 102 0.20 2.33 -10.26
N ALA A 103 0.51 3.34 -11.09
CA ALA A 103 1.14 3.11 -12.38
C ALA A 103 2.57 2.58 -12.23
N LEU A 104 3.32 3.08 -11.25
CA LEU A 104 4.67 2.58 -10.95
C LEU A 104 4.62 1.12 -10.48
N LEU A 105 3.73 0.79 -9.54
CA LEU A 105 3.55 -0.59 -9.06
C LEU A 105 3.17 -1.54 -10.18
N ARG A 106 2.26 -1.14 -11.07
CA ARG A 106 1.88 -1.94 -12.24
C ARG A 106 3.06 -2.21 -13.17
N VAL A 107 3.86 -1.19 -13.47
CA VAL A 107 5.06 -1.34 -14.31
C VAL A 107 6.09 -2.28 -13.67
N ILE A 108 6.20 -2.28 -12.33
CA ILE A 108 7.05 -3.23 -11.61
C ILE A 108 6.48 -4.66 -11.69
N SER A 109 5.17 -4.84 -11.49
CA SER A 109 4.50 -6.13 -11.65
C SER A 109 4.72 -6.72 -13.04
N ASP A 110 4.54 -5.92 -14.10
CA ASP A 110 4.76 -6.35 -15.47
C ASP A 110 6.24 -6.78 -15.70
N PHE A 111 7.18 -6.03 -15.13
CA PHE A 111 8.62 -6.36 -15.21
C PHE A 111 9.00 -7.67 -14.50
N LEU A 112 8.34 -7.98 -13.38
CA LEU A 112 8.53 -9.25 -12.68
C LEU A 112 7.89 -10.41 -13.46
N ALA A 113 6.71 -10.17 -14.03
CA ALA A 113 6.01 -11.14 -14.88
C ALA A 113 6.81 -11.51 -16.15
N GLU A 114 7.54 -10.56 -16.75
CA GLU A 114 8.48 -10.82 -17.86
C GLU A 114 9.57 -11.87 -17.49
N ALA A 115 9.84 -12.08 -16.20
CA ALA A 115 10.77 -13.08 -15.69
C ALA A 115 10.09 -14.33 -15.11
N GLY A 116 8.78 -14.51 -15.35
CA GLY A 116 8.01 -15.65 -14.85
C GLY A 116 7.65 -15.55 -13.37
N ILE A 117 7.72 -14.35 -12.76
CA ILE A 117 7.36 -14.11 -11.36
C ILE A 117 5.98 -13.45 -11.33
N GLU A 118 4.97 -14.18 -10.84
CA GLU A 118 3.61 -13.67 -10.69
C GLU A 118 3.48 -12.77 -9.45
N THR A 119 2.95 -11.55 -9.62
CA THR A 119 2.57 -10.72 -8.47
C THR A 119 1.22 -11.16 -7.94
N VAL A 120 1.16 -11.62 -6.69
CA VAL A 120 -0.07 -12.06 -6.04
C VAL A 120 -0.57 -11.07 -5.00
N SER A 121 -1.88 -11.11 -4.71
CA SER A 121 -2.51 -10.18 -3.76
C SER A 121 -2.10 -10.50 -2.33
N PRO A 122 -1.74 -9.50 -1.50
CA PRO A 122 -1.52 -9.69 -0.08
C PRO A 122 -2.71 -10.28 0.67
N GLU A 123 -3.93 -10.05 0.17
CA GLU A 123 -5.19 -10.52 0.77
C GLU A 123 -5.25 -12.05 0.90
N GLN A 124 -4.54 -12.77 0.01
CA GLN A 124 -4.46 -14.24 0.04
C GLN A 124 -3.81 -14.77 1.33
N PHE A 125 -3.00 -13.94 1.99
CA PHE A 125 -2.19 -14.30 3.16
C PHE A 125 -2.54 -13.47 4.40
N LEU A 126 -3.57 -12.64 4.33
CA LEU A 126 -4.03 -11.81 5.45
C LEU A 126 -5.51 -12.09 5.74
N PRO A 127 -5.84 -13.30 6.23
CA PRO A 127 -7.22 -13.66 6.53
C PRO A 127 -7.80 -12.71 7.57
N GLY A 128 -8.99 -12.17 7.28
CA GLY A 128 -9.68 -11.24 8.17
C GLY A 128 -9.10 -9.82 8.22
N ALA A 129 -8.10 -9.48 7.39
CA ALA A 129 -7.57 -8.12 7.31
C ALA A 129 -8.47 -7.17 6.48
N MET A 130 -9.48 -7.72 5.82
CA MET A 130 -10.46 -6.95 5.06
C MET A 130 -11.62 -6.54 5.94
N MET A 131 -12.07 -5.30 5.80
CA MET A 131 -13.30 -4.84 6.46
C MET A 131 -14.49 -5.62 5.90
N PRO A 132 -15.36 -6.19 6.74
CA PRO A 132 -16.57 -6.84 6.27
C PRO A 132 -17.51 -5.81 5.66
N ALA A 133 -18.39 -6.26 4.76
CA ALA A 133 -19.49 -5.41 4.29
C ALA A 133 -20.44 -5.09 5.46
N GLY A 134 -20.93 -3.85 5.51
CA GLY A 134 -21.83 -3.39 6.55
C GLY A 134 -21.12 -2.72 7.74
N ILE A 135 -21.82 -2.64 8.86
CA ILE A 135 -21.34 -1.95 10.07
C ILE A 135 -20.54 -2.95 10.92
N ALA A 136 -19.23 -2.73 11.03
CA ALA A 136 -18.38 -3.55 11.89
C ALA A 136 -18.64 -3.28 13.39
N THR A 137 -18.88 -2.03 13.75
CA THR A 137 -19.11 -1.57 15.13
C THR A 137 -20.02 -0.34 15.15
N GLY A 138 -20.84 -0.19 16.18
CA GLY A 138 -21.69 0.99 16.36
C GLY A 138 -22.93 0.99 15.48
N MET A 139 -23.39 2.19 15.10
CA MET A 139 -24.54 2.40 14.20
C MET A 139 -24.22 3.52 13.22
N LEU A 140 -24.88 3.48 12.06
CA LEU A 140 -24.84 4.52 11.04
C LEU A 140 -26.25 5.10 10.93
N ASP A 141 -26.43 6.36 11.31
CA ASP A 141 -27.70 7.05 11.09
C ASP A 141 -27.77 7.68 9.70
N ASP A 142 -28.93 8.23 9.34
CA ASP A 142 -29.18 8.79 8.02
C ASP A 142 -28.23 9.95 7.68
N ALA A 143 -27.96 10.84 8.64
CA ALA A 143 -27.07 11.99 8.44
C ALA A 143 -25.62 11.55 8.22
N MET A 144 -25.14 10.56 8.99
CA MET A 144 -23.83 9.95 8.76
C MET A 144 -23.78 9.26 7.40
N GLY A 145 -24.87 8.58 7.00
CA GLY A 145 -24.99 7.93 5.70
C GLY A 145 -24.90 8.91 4.53
N GLU A 146 -25.51 10.08 4.64
CA GLU A 146 -25.39 11.17 3.67
C GLU A 146 -23.94 11.65 3.53
N ASP A 147 -23.22 11.83 4.64
CA ASP A 147 -21.80 12.19 4.64
C ASP A 147 -20.92 11.09 4.03
N VAL A 148 -21.19 9.80 4.30
CA VAL A 148 -20.49 8.68 3.67
C VAL A 148 -20.68 8.70 2.14
N ASN A 149 -21.90 8.88 1.68
CA ASN A 149 -22.23 8.92 0.25
C ASN A 149 -21.56 10.12 -0.44
N ARG A 150 -21.62 11.30 0.19
CA ARG A 150 -20.99 12.50 -0.34
C ARG A 150 -19.47 12.38 -0.38
N GLY A 151 -18.85 11.82 0.66
CA GLY A 151 -17.42 11.55 0.66
C GLY A 151 -17.00 10.57 -0.43
N SER A 152 -17.80 9.53 -0.64
CA SER A 152 -17.58 8.57 -1.72
C SER A 152 -17.60 9.25 -3.10
N ALA A 153 -18.58 10.13 -3.35
CA ALA A 153 -18.68 10.88 -4.60
C ALA A 153 -17.50 11.85 -4.81
N VAL A 154 -17.01 12.49 -3.74
CA VAL A 154 -15.80 13.34 -3.81
C VAL A 154 -14.58 12.51 -4.20
N LEU A 155 -14.39 11.34 -3.61
CA LEU A 155 -13.27 10.46 -3.95
C LEU A 155 -13.36 9.95 -5.38
N ASP A 156 -14.56 9.59 -5.88
CA ASP A 156 -14.74 9.17 -7.27
C ASP A 156 -14.35 10.29 -8.27
N ALA A 157 -14.73 11.54 -7.96
CA ALA A 157 -14.35 12.69 -8.79
C ALA A 157 -12.83 12.97 -8.78
N LEU A 158 -12.13 12.63 -7.70
CA LEU A 158 -10.68 12.84 -7.55
C LEU A 158 -9.84 11.66 -8.04
N GLY A 159 -10.42 10.47 -8.16
CA GLY A 159 -9.70 9.23 -8.46
C GLY A 159 -8.82 9.31 -9.72
N GLY A 160 -9.34 9.92 -10.79
CA GLY A 160 -8.61 10.09 -12.06
C GLY A 160 -7.37 11.01 -11.99
N HIS A 161 -7.16 11.71 -10.88
CA HIS A 161 -6.06 12.65 -10.68
C HIS A 161 -5.00 12.17 -9.67
N ASP A 162 -5.15 10.96 -9.11
CA ASP A 162 -4.21 10.35 -8.17
C ASP A 162 -3.92 11.19 -6.89
N VAL A 163 -4.80 12.14 -6.54
CA VAL A 163 -4.58 13.12 -5.45
C VAL A 163 -4.48 12.45 -4.08
N GLY A 164 -5.43 11.57 -3.79
CA GLY A 164 -5.57 10.96 -2.47
C GLY A 164 -6.71 9.95 -2.42
N GLN A 165 -6.78 9.23 -1.30
CA GLN A 165 -7.70 8.10 -1.11
C GLN A 165 -8.67 8.29 0.07
N GLY A 166 -8.58 9.44 0.74
CA GLY A 166 -9.31 9.72 1.98
C GLY A 166 -9.94 11.12 1.96
N VAL A 167 -11.10 11.25 2.59
CA VAL A 167 -11.83 12.52 2.77
C VAL A 167 -12.51 12.53 4.13
N VAL A 168 -12.55 13.68 4.78
CA VAL A 168 -13.31 13.89 6.02
C VAL A 168 -14.46 14.84 5.76
N LEU A 169 -15.66 14.45 6.20
CA LEU A 169 -16.88 15.24 6.14
C LEU A 169 -17.42 15.51 7.54
N GLN A 170 -18.13 16.61 7.69
CA GLN A 170 -18.93 16.90 8.86
C GLN A 170 -20.11 17.79 8.44
N ASP A 171 -21.33 17.36 8.74
CA ASP A 171 -22.56 18.11 8.44
C ASP A 171 -22.65 18.52 6.96
N GLY A 172 -22.40 17.53 6.08
CA GLY A 172 -22.34 17.71 4.64
C GLY A 172 -21.08 18.39 4.14
N ARG A 173 -20.25 19.02 4.96
CA ARG A 173 -19.10 19.82 4.48
C ARG A 173 -17.85 18.97 4.39
N VAL A 174 -17.11 19.10 3.28
CA VAL A 174 -15.77 18.53 3.17
C VAL A 174 -14.81 19.36 4.02
N ILE A 175 -14.26 18.73 5.07
CA ILE A 175 -13.31 19.35 6.00
C ILE A 175 -11.87 19.18 5.47
N ALA A 176 -11.56 18.01 4.91
CA ALA A 176 -10.28 17.76 4.28
C ALA A 176 -10.32 16.62 3.27
N ILE A 177 -9.35 16.66 2.36
CA ILE A 177 -8.98 15.59 1.44
C ILE A 177 -7.55 15.18 1.77
N GLU A 178 -7.28 13.87 1.80
CA GLU A 178 -5.95 13.30 2.02
C GLU A 178 -5.03 13.70 0.86
N GLY A 179 -3.86 14.25 1.18
CA GLY A 179 -2.83 14.56 0.20
C GLY A 179 -1.51 13.86 0.53
N ALA A 180 -0.40 14.47 0.11
CA ALA A 180 0.95 13.92 0.31
C ALA A 180 1.35 13.72 1.79
N GLU A 181 0.68 14.38 2.72
CA GLU A 181 0.90 14.21 4.16
C GLU A 181 0.41 12.84 4.69
N GLY A 182 -0.43 12.15 3.93
CA GLY A 182 -1.07 10.88 4.30
C GLY A 182 -2.16 11.02 5.37
N THR A 183 -2.87 9.92 5.63
CA THR A 183 -4.04 9.91 6.53
C THR A 183 -3.73 10.50 7.92
N ASP A 184 -2.67 10.06 8.60
CA ASP A 184 -2.35 10.56 9.95
C ASP A 184 -2.03 12.07 9.95
N GLY A 185 -1.35 12.54 8.90
CA GLY A 185 -1.05 13.95 8.71
C GLY A 185 -2.32 14.79 8.57
N MET A 186 -3.24 14.32 7.73
CA MET A 186 -4.55 14.94 7.53
C MET A 186 -5.37 14.94 8.83
N LEU A 187 -5.49 13.80 9.52
CA LEU A 187 -6.27 13.68 10.75
C LEU A 187 -5.72 14.58 11.88
N ARG A 188 -4.39 14.71 11.99
CA ARG A 188 -3.78 15.67 12.91
C ARG A 188 -4.08 17.12 12.52
N ARG A 189 -4.03 17.44 11.22
CA ARG A 189 -4.30 18.79 10.69
C ARG A 189 -5.74 19.23 10.90
N ILE A 190 -6.70 18.31 10.82
CA ILE A 190 -8.13 18.63 10.94
C ILE A 190 -8.68 18.56 12.35
N ALA A 191 -7.95 17.99 13.31
CA ALA A 191 -8.40 17.92 14.71
C ALA A 191 -8.96 19.24 15.28
N PRO A 192 -8.37 20.43 15.06
CA PRO A 192 -8.93 21.69 15.55
C PRO A 192 -10.08 22.25 14.69
N LEU A 193 -10.39 21.64 13.54
CA LEU A 193 -11.44 22.07 12.61
C LEU A 193 -12.76 21.33 12.83
N ILE A 194 -12.75 20.23 13.59
CA ILE A 194 -13.95 19.48 13.92
C ILE A 194 -14.79 20.27 14.92
N ASP A 195 -16.06 20.48 14.59
CA ASP A 195 -17.02 21.15 15.46
C ASP A 195 -17.66 20.14 16.43
N PRO A 196 -17.40 20.23 17.75
CA PRO A 196 -17.99 19.31 18.71
C PRO A 196 -19.51 19.49 18.91
N ALA A 197 -20.07 20.62 18.46
CA ALA A 197 -21.50 20.91 18.54
C ALA A 197 -22.29 20.42 17.31
N SER A 198 -21.59 19.90 16.29
CA SER A 198 -22.17 19.43 15.03
C SER A 198 -22.33 17.89 15.01
N THR A 199 -22.72 17.33 13.86
CA THR A 199 -22.73 15.88 13.66
C THR A 199 -21.32 15.29 13.79
N PRO A 200 -21.17 13.99 14.07
CA PRO A 200 -19.85 13.36 14.09
C PRO A 200 -19.14 13.50 12.74
N ALA A 201 -17.84 13.80 12.78
CA ALA A 201 -17.03 13.83 11.58
C ALA A 201 -16.84 12.42 11.00
N ILE A 202 -17.09 12.26 9.71
CA ILE A 202 -17.01 11.00 8.99
C ILE A 202 -15.75 10.98 8.13
N PHE A 203 -14.87 10.01 8.39
CA PHE A 203 -13.73 9.72 7.53
C PHE A 203 -14.08 8.61 6.55
N VAL A 204 -14.05 8.92 5.25
CA VAL A 204 -14.23 7.95 4.18
C VAL A 204 -12.88 7.68 3.52
N LYS A 205 -12.50 6.41 3.39
CA LYS A 205 -11.29 5.98 2.69
C LYS A 205 -11.61 4.88 1.70
N ARG A 206 -11.17 5.03 0.44
CA ARG A 206 -11.42 4.07 -0.63
C ARG A 206 -10.14 3.81 -1.41
N ARG A 207 -10.01 2.61 -1.98
CA ARG A 207 -8.94 2.33 -2.95
C ARG A 207 -9.07 3.32 -4.12
N LYS A 208 -7.94 3.81 -4.61
CA LYS A 208 -7.89 4.63 -5.83
C LYS A 208 -8.47 3.83 -7.01
N SER A 209 -9.31 4.48 -7.80
CA SER A 209 -9.96 3.94 -9.00
C SER A 209 -9.03 3.95 -10.21
#